data_AF-A0A520QWS4-F1
#
_entry.id   AF-A0A520QWS4-F1
#
_cell.length_a   1.000
_cell.length_b   1.000
_cell.length_c   1.000
_cell.angle_alpha   90.00
_cell.angle_beta   90.00
_cell.angle_gamma   90.00
#
_symmetry.space_group_name_H-M   'P 1'
#
loop_
_entity.id
_entity.type
_entity.pdbx_description
1 polymer ?
#
loop_
_entity_poly.entity_id
_entity_poly.type
_entity_poly.pdbx_seq_one_letter_code
_entity_poly.pdbx_strand_id
1 'polypeptide(L)'
;MRRRHALHLLGAFPLGAALAGCGEALGLTDAGMASVDASPMTDAARDGASDARRDGGSDAGSCEATGEDALGPFYEDGAPSRMVIAAADEPGERLLIRGSLIDVRDCATPLSGYVIDIWQADADGVYHAAGATDHRLRGRVVTAADGGFAFETIMPGAYETSDGPRPAHLHARVFAPGGAGRLITQLYFEGDPRLGPADSCQPPTCFSDDPARTLALTPGRVGGRDGLLGEVRLVV
;
A
#
# COMPACT_ATOMS: atom_id res chain seq x y z
N MET A 1 -35.49 -31.92 -33.61
CA MET A 1 -36.38 -30.92 -34.23
C MET A 1 -35.68 -29.55 -34.11
N ARG A 2 -34.87 -29.11 -35.10
CA ARG A 2 -35.08 -27.90 -35.97
C ARG A 2 -35.91 -26.80 -35.29
N ARG A 3 -35.44 -25.55 -35.09
CA ARG A 3 -35.01 -24.48 -36.04
C ARG A 3 -34.07 -23.50 -35.31
N ARG A 4 -32.85 -23.16 -35.75
CA ARG A 4 -32.40 -22.19 -36.79
C ARG A 4 -33.02 -20.79 -36.70
N HIS A 5 -32.21 -19.78 -36.33
CA HIS A 5 -32.12 -18.48 -37.01
C HIS A 5 -30.70 -17.91 -36.87
N ALA A 6 -30.20 -17.38 -37.98
CA ALA A 6 -28.89 -16.76 -38.18
C ALA A 6 -29.11 -15.30 -38.60
N LEU A 7 -28.08 -14.46 -38.44
CA LEU A 7 -27.47 -13.54 -39.41
C LEU A 7 -27.03 -12.16 -38.84
N HIS A 8 -25.71 -11.96 -38.89
CA HIS A 8 -24.88 -10.80 -39.27
C HIS A 8 -25.37 -9.34 -39.14
N LEU A 9 -24.46 -8.48 -38.65
CA LEU A 9 -24.00 -7.28 -39.39
C LEU A 9 -22.61 -6.81 -38.93
N LEU A 10 -21.73 -6.60 -39.91
CA LEU A 10 -20.40 -6.02 -39.86
C LEU A 10 -20.48 -4.48 -39.82
N GLY A 11 -19.48 -3.83 -39.22
CA GLY A 11 -19.18 -2.41 -39.41
C GLY A 11 -17.71 -2.13 -39.07
N ALA A 12 -16.97 -1.56 -40.03
CA ALA A 12 -15.51 -1.39 -40.03
C ALA A 12 -15.12 0.05 -40.43
N PHE A 13 -14.06 0.57 -39.78
CA PHE A 13 -13.09 1.65 -40.15
C PHE A 13 -13.61 3.09 -40.43
N PRO A 14 -12.77 4.17 -40.41
CA PRO A 14 -11.28 4.29 -40.50
C PRO A 14 -10.61 5.13 -39.38
N LEU A 15 -9.32 4.92 -39.05
CA LEU A 15 -8.08 5.55 -39.57
C LEU A 15 -8.01 7.09 -39.58
N GLY A 16 -7.07 7.64 -38.80
CA GLY A 16 -6.58 9.03 -38.89
C GLY A 16 -5.21 9.17 -38.21
N ALA A 17 -4.22 9.61 -38.98
CA ALA A 17 -2.81 9.76 -38.64
C ALA A 17 -2.37 11.24 -38.75
N ALA A 18 -1.34 11.66 -37.98
CA ALA A 18 -0.40 12.76 -38.30
C ALA A 18 0.68 12.89 -37.20
N LEU A 19 1.97 12.64 -37.52
CA LEU A 19 3.08 13.61 -37.73
C LEU A 19 3.75 14.08 -36.42
N ALA A 20 4.99 13.65 -36.11
CA ALA A 20 6.30 14.07 -36.63
C ALA A 20 6.98 15.14 -35.74
N GLY A 21 8.22 14.88 -35.32
CA GLY A 21 9.07 15.83 -34.60
C GLY A 21 10.45 15.26 -34.31
N CYS A 22 11.38 15.50 -35.23
CA CYS A 22 12.81 15.17 -35.15
C CYS A 22 13.57 16.10 -34.18
N GLY A 23 14.71 15.64 -33.66
CA GLY A 23 15.67 16.49 -32.96
C GLY A 23 16.87 15.71 -32.42
N GLU A 24 17.77 15.29 -33.30
CA GLU A 24 19.16 14.95 -32.93
C GLU A 24 19.98 16.24 -32.76
N ALA A 25 20.89 16.26 -31.78
CA ALA A 25 22.08 17.09 -31.83
C ALA A 25 23.22 16.43 -31.03
N LEU A 26 24.26 16.08 -31.77
CA LEU A 26 25.57 15.59 -31.34
C LEU A 26 26.52 16.76 -31.00
N GLY A 27 27.54 16.47 -30.19
CA GLY A 27 28.82 17.23 -30.12
C GLY A 27 29.28 17.43 -28.67
N LEU A 28 30.31 16.74 -28.14
CA LEU A 28 31.78 16.91 -28.37
C LEU A 28 32.19 18.37 -28.09
N THR A 29 33.17 18.75 -27.27
CA THR A 29 34.45 18.21 -26.75
C THR A 29 34.72 18.95 -25.40
N ASP A 30 35.66 18.61 -24.51
CA ASP A 30 37.11 18.75 -24.70
C ASP A 30 37.87 18.23 -23.47
N ALA A 31 39.04 17.66 -23.76
CA ALA A 31 40.00 17.13 -22.81
C ALA A 31 40.98 18.25 -22.41
N GLY A 32 41.39 18.26 -21.14
CA GLY A 32 42.41 19.20 -20.66
C GLY A 32 43.14 18.66 -19.44
N MET A 33 44.12 17.79 -19.68
CA MET A 33 45.13 17.38 -18.71
C MET A 33 46.15 18.49 -18.50
N ALA A 34 46.57 18.75 -17.27
CA ALA A 34 47.91 19.25 -16.98
C ALA A 34 48.36 18.85 -15.56
N SER A 35 49.36 17.98 -15.53
CA SER A 35 50.25 17.61 -14.43
C SER A 35 51.14 18.78 -14.00
N VAL A 36 51.60 18.79 -12.74
CA VAL A 36 53.04 18.76 -12.41
C VAL A 36 53.27 18.42 -10.94
N ASP A 37 54.35 17.69 -10.73
CA ASP A 37 54.86 17.02 -9.54
C ASP A 37 55.93 17.87 -8.85
N ALA A 38 56.07 17.78 -7.52
CA ALA A 38 57.27 18.16 -6.77
C ALA A 38 57.19 17.71 -5.30
N SER A 39 57.96 16.69 -4.95
CA SER A 39 58.42 16.40 -3.56
C SER A 39 59.75 17.13 -3.30
N PRO A 40 60.18 17.38 -2.04
CA PRO A 40 60.90 16.33 -1.27
C PRO A 40 60.71 16.35 0.26
N MET A 41 61.29 15.32 0.88
CA MET A 41 61.23 14.82 2.27
C MET A 41 61.85 15.72 3.35
N THR A 42 61.44 15.53 4.63
CA THR A 42 62.31 15.05 5.74
C THR A 42 61.54 14.72 7.05
N ASP A 43 61.80 13.51 7.54
CA ASP A 43 61.99 12.92 8.89
C ASP A 43 61.24 13.29 10.21
N ALA A 44 60.99 12.20 10.95
CA ALA A 44 60.99 11.98 12.41
C ALA A 44 59.82 12.44 13.33
N ALA A 45 58.93 11.46 13.57
CA ALA A 45 58.63 10.83 14.86
C ALA A 45 57.82 11.54 15.99
N ARG A 46 56.75 10.81 16.37
CA ARG A 46 56.17 10.53 17.71
C ARG A 46 54.79 11.07 18.07
N ASP A 47 54.00 10.08 18.52
CA ASP A 47 52.96 10.07 19.53
C ASP A 47 51.55 10.62 19.21
N GLY A 48 50.60 9.67 19.24
CA GLY A 48 49.40 9.86 20.05
C GLY A 48 48.09 10.11 19.31
N ALA A 49 47.14 9.22 19.59
CA ALA A 49 45.69 9.41 19.55
C ALA A 49 45.00 9.38 18.17
N SER A 50 44.31 8.26 17.98
CA SER A 50 43.12 8.04 17.16
C SER A 50 42.30 9.29 16.83
N ASP A 51 42.34 9.72 15.57
CA ASP A 51 41.23 10.48 14.97
C ASP A 51 41.19 10.26 13.44
N ALA A 52 40.43 9.23 13.05
CA ALA A 52 39.86 8.99 11.73
C ALA A 52 39.12 7.65 11.89
N ARG A 53 37.79 7.59 11.87
CA ARG A 53 36.94 8.09 10.82
C ARG A 53 35.65 8.63 11.45
N ARG A 54 35.32 9.86 11.11
CA ARG A 54 33.92 10.27 11.01
C ARG A 54 33.27 9.33 10.01
N ASP A 55 32.56 8.32 10.48
CA ASP A 55 31.39 7.83 9.77
C ASP A 55 30.18 8.51 10.42
N GLY A 56 30.05 9.79 10.06
CA GLY A 56 28.83 10.56 10.29
C GLY A 56 28.07 10.67 8.97
N GLY A 57 27.99 9.58 8.20
CA GLY A 57 27.04 9.46 7.12
C GLY A 57 25.64 9.47 7.71
N SER A 58 24.96 10.61 7.61
CA SER A 58 23.54 10.74 7.88
C SER A 58 22.79 9.65 7.11
N ASP A 59 22.09 8.78 7.82
CA ASP A 59 21.08 7.84 7.32
C ASP A 59 19.92 8.64 6.71
N ALA A 60 20.15 9.15 5.51
CA ALA A 60 19.11 9.79 4.71
C ALA A 60 18.36 8.67 3.98
N GLY A 61 17.23 8.25 4.56
CA GLY A 61 16.10 7.72 3.78
C GLY A 61 16.06 6.23 3.49
N SER A 62 16.52 5.36 4.39
CA SER A 62 16.17 3.93 4.31
C SER A 62 14.92 3.61 5.15
N CYS A 63 14.05 2.73 4.65
CA CYS A 63 12.83 2.25 5.28
C CYS A 63 12.59 0.81 4.89
N GLU A 64 11.78 0.11 5.67
CA GLU A 64 11.41 -1.28 5.40
C GLU A 64 10.13 -1.35 4.57
N ALA A 65 10.07 -2.35 3.69
CA ALA A 65 8.84 -2.68 2.97
C ALA A 65 7.76 -3.06 3.99
N THR A 66 6.50 -2.69 3.72
CA THR A 66 5.39 -3.19 4.53
C THR A 66 5.32 -4.71 4.38
N GLY A 67 5.30 -5.43 5.51
CA GLY A 67 5.26 -6.89 5.48
C GLY A 67 3.94 -7.46 4.96
N GLU A 68 4.03 -8.67 4.43
CA GLU A 68 2.89 -9.42 3.91
C GLU A 68 2.12 -10.13 5.02
N ASP A 69 0.81 -10.29 4.83
CA ASP A 69 -0.06 -11.19 5.59
C ASP A 69 -0.93 -11.98 4.62
N ALA A 70 -1.57 -13.05 5.13
CA ALA A 70 -2.48 -13.86 4.34
C ALA A 70 -3.64 -13.07 3.72
N LEU A 71 -3.97 -13.45 2.49
CA LEU A 71 -5.19 -13.01 1.78
C LEU A 71 -6.47 -13.39 2.54
N GLY A 72 -6.43 -14.48 3.30
CA GLY A 72 -7.61 -15.05 3.93
C GLY A 72 -8.60 -15.65 2.92
N PRO A 73 -9.66 -16.30 3.41
CA PRO A 73 -10.60 -17.03 2.54
C PRO A 73 -11.71 -16.14 1.98
N PHE A 74 -11.80 -14.88 2.42
CA PHE A 74 -12.93 -13.99 2.13
C PHE A 74 -12.61 -12.91 1.09
N TYR A 75 -11.50 -13.01 0.36
CA TYR A 75 -11.25 -12.09 -0.76
C TYR A 75 -12.23 -12.34 -1.92
N GLU A 76 -12.75 -11.26 -2.49
CA GLU A 76 -13.62 -11.28 -3.67
C GLU A 76 -13.11 -10.27 -4.68
N ASP A 77 -12.93 -10.68 -5.94
CA ASP A 77 -12.61 -9.76 -7.01
C ASP A 77 -13.86 -9.00 -7.48
N GLY A 78 -13.65 -7.86 -8.15
CA GLY A 78 -14.73 -7.06 -8.72
C GLY A 78 -15.37 -6.06 -7.75
N ALA A 79 -14.79 -5.85 -6.57
CA ALA A 79 -15.25 -4.81 -5.65
C ALA A 79 -15.34 -3.44 -6.36
N PRO A 80 -16.43 -2.67 -6.14
CA PRO A 80 -16.64 -1.41 -6.85
C PRO A 80 -15.61 -0.35 -6.44
N SER A 81 -15.33 0.58 -7.36
CA SER A 81 -14.49 1.72 -7.01
C SER A 81 -15.29 2.71 -6.15
N ARG A 82 -14.96 2.75 -4.85
CA ARG A 82 -15.60 3.64 -3.87
C ARG A 82 -14.70 3.81 -2.64
N MET A 83 -14.71 5.02 -2.11
CA MET A 83 -14.05 5.36 -0.84
C MET A 83 -14.93 5.05 0.36
N VAL A 84 -16.25 5.26 0.26
CA VAL A 84 -17.19 4.94 1.33
C VAL A 84 -17.67 3.50 1.15
N ILE A 85 -17.18 2.58 1.98
CA ILE A 85 -17.51 1.15 1.90
C ILE A 85 -18.58 0.71 2.90
N ALA A 86 -18.77 1.49 3.97
CA ALA A 86 -19.86 1.31 4.92
C ALA A 86 -21.01 2.26 4.58
N ALA A 87 -22.20 1.69 4.32
CA ALA A 87 -23.42 2.45 4.14
C ALA A 87 -23.70 3.39 5.33
N ALA A 88 -24.57 4.37 5.15
CA ALA A 88 -24.86 5.37 6.19
C ALA A 88 -25.51 4.75 7.45
N ASP A 89 -26.23 3.65 7.28
CA ASP A 89 -26.92 2.85 8.28
C ASP A 89 -26.16 1.58 8.69
N GLU A 90 -24.95 1.36 8.15
CA GLU A 90 -24.09 0.25 8.54
C GLU A 90 -23.80 0.31 10.06
N PRO A 91 -24.12 -0.74 10.84
CA PRO A 91 -23.85 -0.78 12.27
C PRO A 91 -22.36 -0.74 12.56
N GLY A 92 -21.99 -0.07 13.65
CA GLY A 92 -20.62 0.01 14.13
C GLY A 92 -20.12 1.43 14.32
N GLU A 93 -18.97 1.54 15.00
CA GLU A 93 -18.28 2.81 15.17
C GLU A 93 -17.67 3.25 13.83
N ARG A 94 -17.93 4.49 13.40
CA ARG A 94 -17.43 4.97 12.11
C ARG A 94 -15.91 5.08 12.14
N LEU A 95 -15.27 4.69 11.05
CA LEU A 95 -13.82 4.70 10.91
C LEU A 95 -13.43 5.33 9.56
N LEU A 96 -12.47 6.24 9.59
CA LEU A 96 -11.82 6.75 8.39
C LEU A 96 -10.35 6.36 8.44
N ILE A 97 -9.93 5.56 7.47
CA ILE A 97 -8.52 5.22 7.26
C ILE A 97 -8.00 6.10 6.14
N ARG A 98 -6.96 6.87 6.41
CA ARG A 98 -6.16 7.55 5.39
C ARG A 98 -4.83 6.83 5.26
N GLY A 99 -4.31 6.75 4.04
CA GLY A 99 -2.99 6.22 3.86
C GLY A 99 -2.20 6.87 2.74
N SER A 100 -0.91 6.58 2.75
CA SER A 100 0.02 6.91 1.68
C SER A 100 0.69 5.64 1.19
N LEU A 101 0.89 5.55 -0.12
CA LEU A 101 1.67 4.50 -0.75
C LEU A 101 3.00 5.09 -1.21
N ILE A 102 4.10 4.53 -0.70
CA ILE A 102 5.46 5.04 -0.90
C ILE A 102 6.33 3.96 -1.53
N ASP A 103 7.26 4.37 -2.39
CA ASP A 103 8.23 3.49 -3.01
C ASP A 103 9.31 3.07 -2.01
N VAL A 104 9.51 1.76 -1.86
CA VAL A 104 10.53 1.21 -0.95
C VAL A 104 11.97 1.57 -1.37
N ARG A 105 12.20 1.89 -2.65
CA ARG A 105 13.56 2.12 -3.17
C ARG A 105 14.22 3.38 -2.62
N ASP A 106 13.42 4.38 -2.29
CA ASP A 106 13.90 5.67 -1.78
C ASP A 106 13.12 6.18 -0.56
N CYS A 107 12.06 5.46 -0.16
CA CYS A 107 11.27 5.74 1.03
C CYS A 107 10.62 7.13 1.05
N ALA A 108 10.56 7.78 -0.10
CA ALA A 108 10.12 9.16 -0.23
C ALA A 108 9.14 9.36 -1.38
N THR A 109 9.33 8.63 -2.49
CA THR A 109 8.52 8.82 -3.70
C THR A 109 7.11 8.28 -3.50
N PRO A 110 6.07 9.13 -3.60
CA PRO A 110 4.70 8.67 -3.57
C PRO A 110 4.32 7.92 -4.85
N LEU A 111 3.59 6.83 -4.68
CA LEU A 111 3.17 5.95 -5.77
C LEU A 111 1.74 6.26 -6.20
N SER A 112 1.59 7.03 -7.29
CA SER A 112 0.30 7.40 -7.89
C SER A 112 -0.23 6.37 -8.90
N GLY A 113 -1.55 6.27 -9.03
CA GLY A 113 -2.19 5.37 -10.00
C GLY A 113 -2.21 3.89 -9.59
N TYR A 114 -1.78 3.58 -8.37
CA TYR A 114 -1.86 2.25 -7.79
C TYR A 114 -3.28 2.00 -7.28
N VAL A 115 -3.70 0.74 -7.33
CA VAL A 115 -4.99 0.34 -6.80
C VAL A 115 -4.83 -0.19 -5.39
N ILE A 116 -5.59 0.35 -4.45
CA ILE A 116 -5.77 -0.20 -3.11
C ILE A 116 -7.15 -0.85 -3.06
N ASP A 117 -7.17 -2.16 -2.81
CA ASP A 117 -8.37 -2.99 -2.70
C ASP A 117 -8.50 -3.48 -1.26
N ILE A 118 -9.63 -3.19 -0.61
CA ILE A 118 -9.84 -3.51 0.80
C ILE A 118 -11.11 -4.31 1.04
N TRP A 119 -11.08 -5.12 2.09
CA TRP A 119 -12.23 -5.84 2.61
C TRP A 119 -12.08 -6.09 4.11
N GLN A 120 -13.21 -6.22 4.80
CA GLN A 120 -13.25 -6.47 6.24
C GLN A 120 -14.55 -7.19 6.63
N ALA A 121 -14.58 -7.68 7.87
CA ALA A 121 -15.81 -8.07 8.54
C ALA A 121 -16.63 -6.84 8.97
N ASP A 122 -17.89 -7.08 9.32
CA ASP A 122 -18.69 -6.09 10.04
C ASP A 122 -18.32 -5.99 11.53
N ALA A 123 -19.03 -5.14 12.29
CA ALA A 123 -18.75 -4.88 13.70
C ALA A 123 -18.88 -6.13 14.60
N ASP A 124 -19.60 -7.16 14.15
CA ASP A 124 -19.79 -8.42 14.86
C ASP A 124 -18.78 -9.50 14.40
N GLY A 125 -17.83 -9.14 13.54
CA GLY A 125 -16.80 -10.06 13.04
C GLY A 125 -17.29 -10.99 11.92
N VAL A 126 -18.42 -10.66 11.28
CA VAL A 126 -18.99 -11.47 10.21
C VAL A 126 -18.61 -10.90 8.85
N TYR A 127 -18.00 -11.74 8.01
CA TYR A 127 -17.80 -11.42 6.60
C TYR A 127 -19.10 -11.67 5.82
N HIS A 128 -19.43 -10.74 4.93
CA HIS A 128 -20.58 -10.92 4.04
C HIS A 128 -20.38 -12.14 3.13
N ALA A 129 -21.47 -12.84 2.82
CA ALA A 129 -21.42 -14.11 2.10
C ALA A 129 -20.84 -13.93 0.70
N ALA A 130 -19.91 -14.82 0.35
CA ALA A 130 -19.27 -14.83 -0.96
C ALA A 130 -20.30 -14.93 -2.09
N GLY A 131 -20.14 -14.08 -3.10
CA GLY A 131 -21.01 -14.06 -4.28
C GLY A 131 -22.25 -13.17 -4.16
N ALA A 132 -22.43 -12.48 -3.03
CA ALA A 132 -23.39 -11.39 -2.95
C ALA A 132 -22.95 -10.21 -3.84
N THR A 133 -23.87 -9.64 -4.61
CA THR A 133 -23.54 -8.64 -5.64
C THR A 133 -23.30 -7.23 -5.12
N ASP A 134 -23.52 -6.98 -3.82
CA ASP A 134 -23.42 -5.65 -3.22
C ASP A 134 -22.00 -5.27 -2.76
N HIS A 135 -21.11 -6.26 -2.67
CA HIS A 135 -19.76 -6.13 -2.15
C HIS A 135 -19.70 -5.39 -0.79
N ARG A 136 -20.69 -5.60 0.10
CA ARG A 136 -20.77 -4.92 1.41
C ARG A 136 -19.42 -4.94 2.15
N LEU A 137 -18.99 -3.77 2.65
CA LEU A 137 -17.70 -3.55 3.34
C LEU A 137 -16.46 -3.92 2.50
N ARG A 138 -16.56 -3.78 1.18
CA ARG A 138 -15.45 -3.91 0.23
C ARG A 138 -15.40 -2.70 -0.68
N GLY A 139 -14.20 -2.31 -1.10
CA GLY A 139 -14.02 -1.21 -2.01
C GLY A 139 -12.62 -1.06 -2.54
N ARG A 140 -12.54 -0.32 -3.63
CA ARG A 140 -11.30 -0.06 -4.35
C ARG A 140 -11.11 1.43 -4.59
N VAL A 141 -9.90 1.93 -4.35
CA VAL A 141 -9.52 3.30 -4.70
C VAL A 141 -8.20 3.30 -5.47
N VAL A 142 -8.01 4.35 -6.26
CA VAL A 142 -6.75 4.60 -6.97
C VAL A 142 -6.00 5.67 -6.17
N THR A 143 -4.71 5.45 -5.91
CA THR A 143 -3.88 6.41 -5.21
C THR A 143 -3.75 7.71 -6.00
N ALA A 144 -3.84 8.83 -5.30
CA ALA A 144 -3.72 10.16 -5.86
C ALA A 144 -2.26 10.49 -6.27
N ALA A 145 -2.04 11.68 -6.83
CA ALA A 145 -0.72 12.12 -7.29
C ALA A 145 0.35 12.16 -6.17
N ASP A 146 -0.09 12.37 -4.92
CA ASP A 146 0.72 12.33 -3.71
C ASP A 146 0.78 10.93 -3.06
N GLY A 147 0.30 9.89 -3.77
CA GLY A 147 0.25 8.52 -3.26
C GLY A 147 -0.85 8.30 -2.22
N GLY A 148 -1.67 9.32 -1.95
CA GLY A 148 -2.73 9.29 -0.95
C GLY A 148 -3.90 8.40 -1.35
N PHE A 149 -4.49 7.74 -0.36
CA PHE A 149 -5.75 7.02 -0.47
C PHE A 149 -6.56 7.13 0.83
N ALA A 150 -7.86 6.87 0.75
CA ALA A 150 -8.72 6.89 1.93
C ALA A 150 -9.90 5.94 1.79
N PHE A 151 -10.42 5.47 2.93
CA PHE A 151 -11.64 4.68 3.02
C PHE A 151 -12.47 5.07 4.25
N GLU A 152 -13.75 5.35 4.04
CA GLU A 152 -14.74 5.49 5.11
C GLU A 152 -15.48 4.17 5.31
N THR A 153 -15.40 3.65 6.53
CA THR A 153 -15.92 2.35 6.93
C THR A 153 -16.45 2.41 8.37
N ILE A 154 -16.56 1.25 9.00
CA ILE A 154 -16.77 1.02 10.42
C ILE A 154 -15.63 0.20 11.01
N MET A 155 -15.39 0.33 12.32
CA MET A 155 -14.46 -0.51 13.05
C MET A 155 -14.88 -1.99 12.92
N PRO A 156 -14.05 -2.88 12.33
CA PRO A 156 -14.40 -4.29 12.21
C PRO A 156 -14.40 -4.97 13.58
N GLY A 157 -15.24 -5.99 13.71
CA GLY A 157 -15.22 -6.90 14.84
C GLY A 157 -14.07 -7.90 14.73
N ALA A 158 -13.53 -8.29 15.88
CA ALA A 158 -12.78 -9.53 16.02
C ALA A 158 -13.71 -10.74 15.86
N TYR A 159 -13.15 -11.91 15.53
CA TYR A 159 -13.96 -13.12 15.34
C TYR A 159 -13.20 -14.39 15.71
N GLU A 160 -13.95 -15.45 15.96
CA GLU A 160 -13.42 -16.77 16.26
C GLU A 160 -13.21 -17.60 15.00
N THR A 161 -12.13 -18.38 14.98
CA THR A 161 -11.83 -19.41 13.99
C THR A 161 -11.74 -20.77 14.66
N SER A 162 -11.54 -21.85 13.89
CA SER A 162 -11.24 -23.17 14.46
C SER A 162 -9.98 -23.19 15.31
N ASP A 163 -9.04 -22.28 15.03
CA ASP A 163 -7.72 -22.24 15.64
C ASP A 163 -7.61 -21.16 16.74
N GLY A 164 -8.71 -20.46 17.04
CA GLY A 164 -8.79 -19.42 18.07
C GLY A 164 -9.23 -18.04 17.52
N PRO A 165 -9.08 -16.97 18.31
CA PRO A 165 -9.56 -15.65 17.94
C PRO A 165 -8.62 -14.94 16.95
N ARG A 166 -9.21 -14.20 16.01
CA ARG A 166 -8.52 -13.18 15.21
C ARG A 166 -8.77 -11.80 15.83
N PRO A 167 -7.78 -10.90 15.92
CA PRO A 167 -8.00 -9.51 16.29
C PRO A 167 -8.90 -8.81 15.26
N ALA A 168 -9.47 -7.66 15.61
CA ALA A 168 -10.08 -6.80 14.61
C ALA A 168 -9.05 -6.38 13.56
N HIS A 169 -9.38 -6.51 12.27
CA HIS A 169 -8.48 -6.16 11.19
C HIS A 169 -9.22 -5.80 9.90
N LEU A 170 -8.52 -5.09 9.03
CA LEU A 170 -8.91 -4.80 7.66
C LEU A 170 -7.87 -5.36 6.71
N HIS A 171 -8.28 -6.05 5.66
CA HIS A 171 -7.36 -6.51 4.64
C HIS A 171 -7.09 -5.42 3.61
N ALA A 172 -5.85 -5.40 3.10
CA ALA A 172 -5.45 -4.53 2.01
C ALA A 172 -4.66 -5.32 0.96
N ARG A 173 -4.97 -5.05 -0.31
CA ARG A 173 -4.22 -5.56 -1.46
C ARG A 173 -3.86 -4.42 -2.39
N VAL A 174 -2.58 -4.37 -2.78
CA VAL A 174 -2.05 -3.31 -3.63
C VAL A 174 -1.73 -3.88 -5.01
N PHE A 175 -2.17 -3.17 -6.04
CA PHE A 175 -1.80 -3.45 -7.43
C PHE A 175 -1.12 -2.24 -8.06
N ALA A 176 -0.04 -2.49 -8.80
CA ALA A 176 0.60 -1.48 -9.65
C ALA A 176 -0.32 -1.09 -10.82
N PRO A 177 -0.08 0.07 -11.46
CA PRO A 177 -0.68 0.39 -12.74
C PRO A 177 -0.52 -0.77 -13.73
N GLY A 178 -1.62 -1.20 -14.35
CA GLY A 178 -1.64 -2.39 -15.21
C GLY A 178 -2.00 -3.71 -14.51
N GLY A 179 -2.20 -3.71 -13.19
CA GLY A 179 -2.83 -4.81 -12.46
C GLY A 179 -1.88 -5.85 -11.87
N ALA A 180 -0.57 -5.64 -11.92
CA ALA A 180 0.39 -6.51 -11.24
C ALA A 180 0.26 -6.37 -9.72
N GLY A 181 0.05 -7.48 -9.00
CA GLY A 181 -0.01 -7.48 -7.54
C GLY A 181 1.33 -7.09 -6.91
N ARG A 182 1.29 -6.30 -5.83
CA ARG A 182 2.47 -5.76 -5.13
C ARG A 182 2.53 -6.08 -3.65
N LEU A 183 1.37 -6.12 -2.99
CA LEU A 183 1.28 -6.40 -1.57
C LEU A 183 -0.07 -7.05 -1.28
N ILE A 184 -0.08 -8.05 -0.40
CA ILE A 184 -1.26 -8.49 0.34
C ILE A 184 -0.89 -8.37 1.81
N THR A 185 -1.71 -7.65 2.58
CA THR A 185 -1.44 -7.43 3.99
C THR A 185 -2.73 -7.24 4.78
N GLN A 186 -2.61 -7.14 6.10
CA GLN A 186 -3.70 -6.81 7.01
C GLN A 186 -3.28 -5.60 7.86
N LEU A 187 -4.25 -4.74 8.15
CA LEU A 187 -4.13 -3.61 9.07
C LEU A 187 -4.85 -3.96 10.37
N TYR A 188 -4.14 -3.81 11.47
CA TYR A 188 -4.59 -4.09 12.83
C TYR A 188 -4.82 -2.79 13.58
N PHE A 189 -5.35 -2.88 14.80
CA PHE A 189 -5.67 -1.71 15.61
C PHE A 189 -5.03 -1.80 16.99
N GLU A 190 -4.38 -0.72 17.40
CA GLU A 190 -3.69 -0.66 18.68
C GLU A 190 -4.65 -0.90 19.85
N GLY A 191 -4.19 -1.69 20.83
CA GLY A 191 -4.97 -2.01 22.03
C GLY A 191 -5.91 -3.21 21.90
N ASP A 192 -6.00 -3.86 20.72
CA ASP A 192 -6.70 -5.14 20.62
C ASP A 192 -5.97 -6.21 21.46
N PRO A 193 -6.62 -6.86 22.43
CA PRO A 193 -5.99 -7.85 23.32
C PRO A 193 -5.60 -9.16 22.60
N ARG A 194 -6.00 -9.35 21.34
CA ARG A 194 -5.73 -10.54 20.54
C ARG A 194 -4.54 -10.39 19.60
N LEU A 195 -3.82 -9.26 19.62
CA LEU A 195 -2.62 -9.10 18.79
C LEU A 195 -1.48 -10.04 19.22
N GLY A 196 -0.57 -10.31 18.28
CA GLY A 196 0.65 -11.08 18.53
C GLY A 196 0.33 -12.54 18.89
N PRO A 197 0.87 -13.09 19.99
CA PRO A 197 0.68 -14.52 20.34
C PRO A 197 -0.77 -14.96 20.59
N ALA A 198 -1.69 -14.01 20.79
CA ALA A 198 -3.10 -14.30 21.01
C ALA A 198 -3.91 -14.41 19.69
N ASP A 199 -3.33 -14.01 18.57
CA ASP A 199 -3.95 -14.14 17.25
C ASP A 199 -3.90 -15.61 16.81
N SER A 200 -5.00 -16.21 16.37
CA SER A 200 -4.95 -17.57 15.82
C SER A 200 -4.18 -17.64 14.50
N CYS A 201 -4.05 -16.53 13.78
CA CYS A 201 -3.16 -16.43 12.64
C CYS A 201 -1.76 -16.01 13.09
N GLN A 202 -0.82 -16.97 13.07
CA GLN A 202 0.56 -16.78 13.52
C GLN A 202 1.54 -16.70 12.35
N PRO A 203 2.77 -16.18 12.58
CA PRO A 203 3.86 -16.26 11.61
C PRO A 203 4.08 -17.71 11.12
N PRO A 204 4.42 -17.93 9.84
CA PRO A 204 4.71 -16.91 8.81
C PRO A 204 3.48 -16.41 8.05
N THR A 205 2.27 -16.67 8.55
CA THR A 205 1.01 -16.41 7.82
C THR A 205 0.45 -15.02 8.11
N CYS A 206 0.49 -14.61 9.38
CA CYS A 206 0.16 -13.24 9.80
C CYS A 206 1.16 -12.74 10.84
N PHE A 207 1.40 -11.43 10.87
CA PHE A 207 2.22 -10.75 11.88
C PHE A 207 1.45 -9.56 12.48
N SER A 208 0.49 -9.86 13.34
CA SER A 208 -0.37 -8.84 13.97
C SER A 208 0.30 -8.03 15.08
N ASP A 209 1.56 -8.33 15.40
CA ASP A 209 2.43 -7.56 16.28
C ASP A 209 3.35 -6.58 15.52
N ASP A 210 3.25 -6.48 14.19
CA ASP A 210 4.00 -5.50 13.41
C ASP A 210 3.45 -4.07 13.65
N PRO A 211 4.25 -3.17 14.25
CA PRO A 211 3.83 -1.80 14.50
C PRO A 211 3.60 -0.99 13.21
N ALA A 212 4.25 -1.34 12.10
CA ALA A 212 4.03 -0.66 10.82
C ALA A 212 2.63 -0.91 10.25
N ARG A 213 1.91 -1.91 10.76
CA ARG A 213 0.57 -2.31 10.34
C ARG A 213 -0.49 -2.17 11.43
N THR A 214 -0.11 -1.70 12.61
CA THR A 214 -1.01 -1.53 13.76
C THR A 214 -1.37 -0.06 13.91
N LEU A 215 -2.62 0.29 13.61
CA LEU A 215 -3.09 1.67 13.56
C LEU A 215 -3.48 2.16 14.96
N ALA A 216 -2.83 3.23 15.40
CA ALA A 216 -3.30 4.06 16.50
C ALA A 216 -4.51 4.89 16.03
N LEU A 217 -5.64 4.74 16.70
CA LEU A 217 -6.88 5.45 16.35
C LEU A 217 -7.10 6.68 17.23
N THR A 218 -7.58 7.75 16.62
CA THR A 218 -7.93 8.99 17.33
C THR A 218 -9.41 9.34 17.13
N PRO A 219 -10.11 9.87 18.15
CA PRO A 219 -11.47 10.37 17.97
C PRO A 219 -11.55 11.49 16.93
N GLY A 220 -12.61 11.49 16.13
CA GLY A 220 -12.84 12.49 15.10
C GLY A 220 -14.26 12.45 14.55
N ARG A 221 -14.42 12.97 13.32
CA ARG A 221 -15.70 13.00 12.61
C ARG A 221 -15.58 12.28 11.28
N VAL A 222 -16.48 11.32 11.04
CA VAL A 222 -16.54 10.50 9.82
C VAL A 222 -17.98 10.47 9.32
N GLY A 223 -18.22 10.80 8.05
CA GLY A 223 -19.58 10.90 7.50
C GLY A 223 -20.51 11.84 8.28
N GLY A 224 -19.98 12.88 8.92
CA GLY A 224 -20.74 13.82 9.74
C GLY A 224 -21.11 13.32 11.15
N ARG A 225 -20.65 12.14 11.57
CA ARG A 225 -20.91 11.54 12.89
C ARG A 225 -19.60 11.41 13.67
N ASP A 226 -19.68 11.20 14.98
CA ASP A 226 -18.49 10.85 15.77
C ASP A 226 -17.95 9.48 15.31
N GLY A 227 -16.63 9.33 15.35
CA GLY A 227 -15.95 8.11 14.95
C GLY A 227 -14.45 8.19 15.18
N LEU A 228 -13.71 7.33 14.50
CA LEU A 228 -12.28 7.13 14.64
C LEU A 228 -11.54 7.47 13.35
N LEU A 229 -10.33 7.99 13.50
CA LEU A 229 -9.40 8.31 12.42
C LEU A 229 -8.14 7.47 12.60
N GLY A 230 -7.74 6.76 11.55
CA GLY A 230 -6.49 6.02 11.47
C GLY A 230 -5.66 6.46 10.28
N GLU A 231 -4.33 6.42 10.44
CA GLU A 231 -3.38 6.71 9.37
C GLU A 231 -2.46 5.50 9.14
N VAL A 232 -2.16 5.21 7.88
CA VAL A 232 -1.25 4.12 7.51
C VAL A 232 -0.29 4.56 6.42
N ARG A 233 0.96 4.10 6.51
CA ARG A 233 1.95 4.27 5.45
C ARG A 233 2.31 2.90 4.91
N LEU A 234 1.92 2.63 3.66
CA LEU A 234 2.27 1.41 2.95
C LEU A 234 3.51 1.66 2.09
N VAL A 235 4.50 0.79 2.19
CA VAL A 235 5.78 0.88 1.50
C VAL A 235 5.95 -0.36 0.61
N VAL A 236 6.03 -0.18 -0.72
CA VAL A 236 6.02 -1.28 -1.72
C VAL A 236 7.01 -1.11 -2.87
#